data_AF-A0A519JP67-F1
#
_entry.id   AF-A0A519JP67-F1
#
_cell.length_a   1.000
_cell.length_b   1.000
_cell.length_c   1.000
_cell.angle_alpha   90.00
_cell.angle_beta   90.00
_cell.angle_gamma   90.00
#
_symmetry.space_group_name_H-M   'P 1'
#
loop_
_entity.id
_entity.type
_entity.pdbx_description
1 polymer ?
#
loop_
_entity_poly.entity_id
_entity_poly.type
_entity_poly.pdbx_seq_one_letter_code
_entity_poly.pdbx_strand_id
1 'polypeptide(L)'
;YILSAIKSRTGSKLTTMEGLPQLCRIAGANFEKISGPDSFEIIQGLYDETFPKLMKRTEVYDVVFIDGNHKKKPTLDYFNLLKTKTSDKAVFVFDDINWDKEMKEAWRIIQADTDINFSIDLYKLGIVLIDKTTRPQHVNAELFYAY
;
A
#
# COMPACT_ATOMS: atom_id res chain seq x y z
N TYR A 1 12.46 -0.71 3.01
CA TYR A 1 12.72 -1.11 1.60
C TYR A 1 12.37 -0.02 0.60
N ILE A 2 11.12 0.49 0.59
CA ILE A 2 10.65 1.50 -0.37
C ILE A 2 11.53 2.75 -0.42
N LEU A 3 11.81 3.39 0.72
CA LEU A 3 12.66 4.60 0.76
C LEU A 3 14.04 4.37 0.14
N SER A 4 14.66 3.22 0.43
CA SER A 4 15.97 2.88 -0.13
C SER A 4 15.91 2.65 -1.65
N ALA A 5 14.81 2.10 -2.15
CA ALA A 5 14.60 1.88 -3.58
C ALA A 5 14.41 3.19 -4.35
N ILE A 6 13.81 4.21 -3.74
CA ILE A 6 13.52 5.49 -4.39
C ILE A 6 14.56 6.58 -4.13
N LYS A 7 15.54 6.38 -3.23
CA LYS A 7 16.48 7.42 -2.78
C LYS A 7 17.28 8.14 -3.88
N SER A 8 17.51 7.49 -5.03
CA SER A 8 18.22 8.08 -6.17
C SER A 8 17.28 8.65 -7.25
N ARG A 9 15.97 8.50 -7.09
CA ARG A 9 14.96 8.97 -8.04
C ARG A 9 14.52 10.39 -7.69
N THR A 10 14.84 11.34 -8.56
CA THR A 10 14.41 12.73 -8.42
C THR A 10 12.88 12.85 -8.46
N GLY A 11 12.32 13.75 -7.66
CA GLY A 11 10.87 13.96 -7.59
C GLY A 11 10.07 12.81 -6.96
N SER A 12 10.72 11.85 -6.30
CA SER A 12 10.05 10.79 -5.55
C SER A 12 9.98 11.11 -4.06
N LYS A 13 8.92 10.65 -3.40
CA LYS A 13 8.70 10.86 -1.97
C LYS A 13 8.00 9.65 -1.36
N LEU A 14 8.39 9.27 -0.15
CA LEU A 14 7.68 8.29 0.67
C LEU A 14 6.74 9.02 1.64
N THR A 15 5.44 8.74 1.59
CA THR A 15 4.53 9.08 2.70
C THR A 15 4.23 7.82 3.50
N THR A 16 4.43 7.87 4.81
CA THR A 16 4.06 6.79 5.73
C THR A 16 3.19 7.34 6.86
N MET A 17 2.43 6.46 7.52
CA MET A 17 1.52 6.82 8.59
C MET A 17 1.87 6.00 9.84
N GLU A 18 2.01 6.67 10.98
CA GLU A 18 2.47 6.05 12.22
C GLU A 18 1.63 6.53 13.40
N GLY A 19 1.05 5.60 14.16
CA GLY A 19 0.11 5.95 15.23
C GLY A 19 0.77 6.53 16.49
N LEU A 20 1.97 6.05 16.82
CA LEU A 20 2.64 6.37 18.08
C LEU A 20 3.80 7.37 17.86
N PRO A 21 3.90 8.44 18.68
CA PRO A 21 5.00 9.42 18.56
C PRO A 21 6.39 8.77 18.66
N GLN A 22 6.52 7.74 19.51
CA GLN A 22 7.78 7.02 19.65
C GLN A 22 8.18 6.28 18.37
N LEU A 23 7.23 5.67 17.66
CA LEU A 23 7.47 5.01 16.38
C LEU A 23 7.80 6.03 15.30
N CYS A 24 7.12 7.18 15.27
CA CYS A 24 7.47 8.29 14.37
C CYS A 24 8.93 8.73 14.53
N ARG A 25 9.40 8.88 15.78
CA ARG A 25 10.79 9.24 16.08
C ARG A 25 11.78 8.16 15.61
N ILE A 26 11.48 6.89 15.85
CA ILE A 26 12.33 5.77 15.43
C ILE A 26 12.38 5.68 13.90
N ALA A 27 11.23 5.79 13.23
CA ALA A 27 11.13 5.78 11.78
C ALA A 27 11.91 6.94 11.17
N GLY A 28 11.72 8.17 11.67
CA GLY A 28 12.44 9.36 11.22
C GLY A 28 13.96 9.20 11.32
N ALA A 29 14.45 8.79 12.51
CA ALA A 29 15.89 8.56 12.73
C ALA A 29 16.48 7.45 11.84
N ASN A 30 15.68 6.47 11.42
CA ASN A 30 16.13 5.44 10.47
C ASN A 30 16.05 5.91 9.02
N PHE A 31 15.05 6.71 8.65
CA PHE A 31 14.90 7.26 7.31
C PHE A 31 15.98 8.28 6.98
N GLU A 32 16.39 9.11 7.95
CA GLU A 32 17.51 10.06 7.79
C GLU A 32 18.85 9.35 7.49
N LYS A 33 19.02 8.09 7.88
CA LYS A 33 20.20 7.28 7.51
C LYS A 33 20.16 6.82 6.05
N ILE A 34 19.00 6.89 5.39
CA ILE A 34 18.77 6.36 4.04
C ILE A 34 18.70 7.49 3.02
N SER A 35 17.97 8.57 3.32
CA SER A 35 17.75 9.71 2.44
C SER A 35 17.57 11.03 3.22
N GLY A 36 17.63 12.15 2.52
CA GLY A 36 17.37 13.47 3.11
C GLY A 36 15.91 13.65 3.57
N PRO A 37 15.64 14.61 4.48
CA PRO A 37 14.32 14.81 5.09
C PRO A 37 13.22 15.13 4.07
N ASP A 38 13.55 15.73 2.93
CA ASP A 38 12.58 16.05 1.88
C ASP A 38 12.08 14.81 1.10
N SER A 39 12.75 13.66 1.25
CA SER A 39 12.41 12.41 0.55
C SER A 39 11.30 11.61 1.22
N PHE A 40 10.88 12.00 2.43
CA PHE A 40 9.82 11.28 3.15
C PHE A 40 8.96 12.20 4.01
N GLU A 41 7.79 11.71 4.38
CA GLU A 41 6.87 12.32 5.33
C GLU A 41 6.28 11.25 6.23
N ILE A 42 6.30 11.49 7.55
CA ILE A 42 5.67 10.64 8.54
C ILE A 42 4.44 11.38 9.06
N ILE A 43 3.26 10.85 8.76
CA ILE A 43 1.98 11.37 9.27
C ILE A 43 1.70 10.69 10.60
N GLN A 44 1.86 11.44 11.68
CA GLN A 44 1.60 10.95 13.03
C GLN A 44 0.10 10.98 13.36
N GLY A 45 -0.44 9.86 13.86
CA GLY A 45 -1.78 9.78 14.43
C GLY A 45 -2.55 8.52 14.03
N LEU A 46 -3.73 8.33 14.61
CA LEU A 46 -4.59 7.19 14.29
C LEU A 46 -5.08 7.25 12.84
N TYR A 47 -5.21 6.10 12.18
CA TYR A 47 -5.68 6.02 10.79
C TYR A 47 -7.04 6.70 10.59
N ASP A 48 -7.98 6.49 11.50
CA ASP A 48 -9.32 7.08 11.45
C ASP A 48 -9.30 8.63 11.41
N GLU A 49 -8.25 9.24 11.96
CA GLU A 49 -8.10 10.70 12.00
C GLU A 49 -7.24 11.25 10.85
N THR A 50 -6.25 10.48 10.41
CA THR A 50 -5.18 10.94 9.52
C THR A 50 -5.40 10.49 8.07
N PHE A 51 -5.95 9.31 7.85
CA PHE A 51 -6.18 8.77 6.51
C PHE A 51 -7.22 9.60 5.73
N PRO A 52 -8.36 10.03 6.31
CA PRO A 52 -9.30 10.90 5.61
C PRO A 52 -8.68 12.26 5.23
N LYS A 53 -7.72 12.76 6.02
CA LYS A 53 -7.00 14.00 5.70
C LYS A 53 -6.01 13.80 4.57
N LEU A 54 -5.29 12.66 4.57
CA LEU A 54 -4.39 12.28 3.49
C LEU A 54 -5.14 12.17 2.14
N MET A 55 -6.31 11.54 2.13
CA MET A 55 -7.12 11.37 0.91
C MET A 55 -7.67 12.68 0.34
N LYS A 56 -7.69 13.76 1.10
CA LYS A 56 -8.06 15.10 0.62
C LYS A 56 -6.93 15.82 -0.11
N ARG A 57 -5.69 15.34 0.01
CA ARG A 57 -4.55 15.93 -0.66
C ARG A 57 -4.51 15.54 -2.15
N THR A 58 -3.62 16.17 -2.90
CA THR A 58 -3.56 16.09 -4.37
C THR A 58 -2.49 15.12 -4.88
N GLU A 59 -1.72 14.51 -3.99
CA GLU A 59 -0.69 13.54 -4.36
C GLU A 59 -1.30 12.29 -4.98
N VAL A 60 -0.51 11.66 -5.84
CA VAL A 60 -0.80 10.36 -6.46
C VAL A 60 0.29 9.37 -6.07
N TYR A 61 -0.07 8.09 -6.01
CA TYR A 61 0.81 7.02 -5.56
C TYR A 61 1.06 6.00 -6.67
N ASP A 62 2.34 5.72 -6.95
CA ASP A 62 2.77 4.65 -7.86
C ASP A 62 2.92 3.31 -7.14
N VAL A 63 3.23 3.35 -5.84
CA VAL A 63 3.41 2.15 -5.00
C VAL A 63 2.72 2.39 -3.66
N VAL A 64 1.89 1.43 -3.26
CA VAL A 64 1.12 1.46 -2.02
C VAL A 64 1.37 0.16 -1.25
N PHE A 65 1.69 0.28 0.03
CA PHE A 65 1.85 -0.85 0.95
C PHE A 65 0.81 -0.74 2.06
N ILE A 66 -0.08 -1.72 2.18
CA ILE A 66 -1.17 -1.78 3.17
C ILE A 66 -0.86 -2.89 4.17
N ASP A 67 -0.45 -2.45 5.37
CA ASP A 67 -0.08 -3.30 6.51
C ASP A 67 -0.68 -2.69 7.79
N GLY A 68 -2.01 -2.54 7.80
CA GLY A 68 -2.71 -1.85 8.87
C GLY A 68 -4.11 -2.40 9.12
N ASN A 69 -4.52 -2.41 10.38
CA ASN A 69 -5.82 -2.85 10.92
C ASN A 69 -6.11 -4.36 10.76
N HIS A 70 -5.68 -5.01 9.67
CA HIS A 70 -5.90 -6.43 9.33
C HIS A 70 -7.35 -6.88 9.56
N LYS A 71 -8.29 -6.03 9.11
CA LYS A 71 -9.72 -6.29 9.13
C LYS A 71 -10.27 -6.05 7.74
N LYS A 72 -11.25 -6.87 7.33
CA LYS A 72 -11.86 -6.80 5.99
C LYS A 72 -12.28 -5.39 5.61
N LYS A 73 -13.11 -4.75 6.43
CA LYS A 73 -13.68 -3.44 6.10
C LYS A 73 -12.60 -2.34 5.92
N PRO A 74 -11.72 -2.08 6.90
CA PRO A 74 -10.65 -1.10 6.73
C PRO A 74 -9.75 -1.35 5.53
N THR A 75 -9.33 -2.60 5.29
CA THR A 75 -8.48 -2.95 4.14
C THR A 75 -9.16 -2.60 2.81
N LEU A 76 -10.45 -2.94 2.66
CA LEU A 76 -11.23 -2.60 1.48
C LEU A 76 -11.46 -1.09 1.34
N ASP A 77 -11.73 -0.39 2.44
CA ASP A 77 -11.90 1.07 2.45
C ASP A 77 -10.60 1.77 2.01
N TYR A 78 -9.45 1.33 2.52
CA TYR A 78 -8.14 1.85 2.13
C TYR A 78 -7.84 1.60 0.65
N PHE A 79 -8.02 0.36 0.19
CA PHE A 79 -7.82 -0.01 -1.21
C PHE A 79 -8.67 0.84 -2.15
N ASN A 80 -9.98 0.94 -1.89
CA ASN A 80 -10.90 1.68 -2.72
C ASN A 80 -10.55 3.17 -2.81
N LEU A 81 -10.19 3.80 -1.68
CA LEU A 81 -9.83 5.22 -1.67
C LEU A 81 -8.47 5.47 -2.33
N LEU A 82 -7.45 4.67 -2.00
CA LEU A 82 -6.11 4.82 -2.57
C LEU A 82 -6.08 4.52 -4.06
N LYS A 83 -6.89 3.58 -4.56
CA LYS A 83 -7.02 3.29 -5.98
C LYS A 83 -7.41 4.53 -6.79
N THR A 84 -8.21 5.44 -6.25
CA THR A 84 -8.56 6.72 -6.90
C THR A 84 -7.43 7.75 -6.89
N LYS A 85 -6.37 7.51 -6.11
CA LYS A 85 -5.19 8.37 -5.92
C LYS A 85 -3.93 7.74 -6.49
N THR A 86 -4.06 6.97 -7.56
CA THR A 86 -2.93 6.34 -8.24
C THR A 86 -2.63 7.05 -9.56
N SER A 87 -1.39 6.97 -10.01
CA SER A 87 -1.05 7.26 -11.42
C SER A 87 -1.73 6.25 -12.35
N ASP A 88 -1.44 6.30 -13.65
CA ASP A 88 -1.99 5.34 -14.60
C ASP A 88 -1.50 3.92 -14.33
N LYS A 89 -0.32 3.77 -13.71
CA LYS A 89 0.30 2.48 -13.40
C LYS A 89 0.71 2.43 -11.94
N ALA A 90 0.10 1.53 -11.19
CA ALA A 90 0.36 1.44 -9.75
C ALA A 90 0.47 -0.01 -9.27
N VAL A 91 1.26 -0.17 -8.21
CA VAL A 91 1.45 -1.44 -7.50
C VAL A 91 0.88 -1.29 -6.10
N PHE A 92 -0.02 -2.20 -5.73
CA PHE A 92 -0.48 -2.38 -4.36
C PHE A 92 0.12 -3.65 -3.79
N VAL A 93 0.57 -3.57 -2.55
CA VAL A 93 1.04 -4.71 -1.79
C VAL A 93 0.26 -4.74 -0.49
N PHE A 94 -0.29 -5.91 -0.17
CA PHE A 94 -1.09 -6.16 1.03
C PHE A 94 -0.36 -7.15 1.90
N ASP A 95 -0.19 -6.84 3.18
CA ASP A 95 0.32 -7.79 4.15
C ASP A 95 -0.80 -8.66 4.73
N ASP A 96 -0.42 -9.86 5.17
CA ASP A 96 -1.28 -10.77 5.93
C ASP A 96 -2.61 -11.15 5.23
N ILE A 97 -2.59 -11.34 3.90
CA ILE A 97 -3.78 -11.66 3.10
C ILE A 97 -4.45 -12.99 3.48
N ASN A 98 -3.70 -13.91 4.12
CA ASN A 98 -4.22 -15.20 4.61
C ASN A 98 -4.32 -15.29 6.15
N TRP A 99 -4.20 -14.16 6.87
CA TRP A 99 -4.19 -14.11 8.35
C TRP A 99 -5.41 -14.78 9.00
N ASP A 100 -6.61 -14.39 8.57
CA ASP A 100 -7.86 -14.95 9.06
C ASP A 100 -8.93 -15.04 7.96
N LYS A 101 -10.15 -15.43 8.33
CA LYS A 101 -11.27 -15.54 7.39
C LYS A 101 -11.65 -14.19 6.78
N GLU A 102 -11.56 -13.11 7.55
CA GLU A 102 -11.92 -11.77 7.09
C GLU A 102 -10.91 -11.25 6.06
N MET A 103 -9.61 -11.46 6.30
CA MET A 103 -8.55 -11.06 5.38
C MET A 103 -8.54 -11.88 4.11
N LYS A 104 -8.78 -13.20 4.19
CA LYS A 104 -8.96 -14.07 3.00
C LYS A 104 -10.11 -13.60 2.12
N GLU A 105 -11.19 -13.17 2.76
CA GLU A 105 -12.37 -12.65 2.07
C GLU A 105 -12.10 -11.25 1.48
N ALA A 106 -11.40 -10.38 2.21
CA ALA A 106 -10.97 -9.08 1.70
C ALA A 106 -10.09 -9.24 0.46
N TRP A 107 -9.13 -10.17 0.52
CA TRP A 107 -8.26 -10.49 -0.60
C TRP A 107 -9.02 -10.99 -1.82
N ARG A 108 -9.97 -11.94 -1.64
CA ARG A 108 -10.85 -12.40 -2.73
C ARG A 108 -11.62 -11.26 -3.39
N ILE A 109 -12.14 -10.33 -2.61
CA ILE A 109 -12.86 -9.15 -3.12
C ILE A 109 -11.90 -8.25 -3.92
N ILE A 110 -10.70 -8.01 -3.39
CA ILE A 110 -9.68 -7.22 -4.08
C ILE A 110 -9.33 -7.89 -5.42
N GLN A 111 -9.03 -9.18 -5.45
CA GLN A 111 -8.69 -9.90 -6.70
C GLN A 111 -9.79 -9.81 -7.77
N ALA A 112 -11.04 -9.69 -7.37
CA ALA A 112 -12.20 -9.59 -8.26
C ALA A 112 -12.51 -8.14 -8.71
N ASP A 113 -11.75 -7.15 -8.25
CA ASP A 113 -11.97 -5.74 -8.59
C ASP A 113 -11.68 -5.45 -10.07
N THR A 114 -12.60 -4.75 -10.73
CA THR A 114 -12.58 -4.50 -12.18
C THR A 114 -11.42 -3.63 -12.65
N ASP A 115 -10.81 -2.86 -11.76
CA ASP A 115 -9.72 -1.94 -12.11
C ASP A 115 -8.34 -2.61 -12.02
N ILE A 116 -8.29 -3.88 -11.60
CA ILE A 116 -7.04 -4.64 -11.44
C ILE A 116 -6.71 -5.40 -12.72
N ASN A 117 -5.47 -5.26 -13.18
CA ASN A 117 -4.97 -5.98 -14.35
C ASN A 117 -4.41 -7.36 -13.96
N PHE A 118 -3.66 -7.42 -12.86
CA PHE A 118 -3.03 -8.65 -12.37
C PHE A 118 -3.06 -8.69 -10.84
N SER A 119 -3.27 -9.89 -10.29
CA SER A 119 -3.03 -10.17 -8.87
C SER A 119 -2.07 -11.36 -8.69
N ILE A 120 -1.25 -11.30 -7.65
CA ILE A 120 -0.32 -12.37 -7.26
C ILE A 120 -0.54 -12.65 -5.78
N ASP A 121 -0.93 -13.88 -5.46
CA ASP A 121 -1.02 -14.39 -4.10
C ASP A 121 0.28 -15.11 -3.74
N LEU A 122 1.00 -14.59 -2.75
CA LEU A 122 2.25 -15.15 -2.19
C LEU A 122 2.02 -15.78 -0.81
N TYR A 123 0.80 -16.26 -0.54
CA TYR A 123 0.30 -16.73 0.75
C TYR A 123 0.26 -15.65 1.84
N LYS A 124 1.38 -15.10 2.26
CA LYS A 124 1.39 -14.02 3.27
C LYS A 124 1.12 -12.65 2.64
N LEU A 125 1.67 -12.40 1.47
CA LEU A 125 1.57 -11.13 0.76
C LEU A 125 0.66 -11.26 -0.46
N GLY A 126 -0.14 -10.24 -0.71
CA GLY A 126 -0.86 -10.06 -1.98
C GLY A 126 -0.26 -8.91 -2.76
N ILE A 127 -0.05 -9.08 -4.06
CA ILE A 127 0.40 -8.02 -4.97
C ILE A 127 -0.68 -7.79 -6.01
N VAL A 128 -0.99 -6.52 -6.28
CA VAL A 128 -1.96 -6.09 -7.29
C VAL A 128 -1.28 -5.08 -8.21
N LEU A 129 -1.45 -5.28 -9.51
CA LEU A 129 -1.01 -4.35 -10.55
C LEU A 129 -2.22 -3.69 -11.21
N ILE A 130 -2.19 -2.36 -11.25
CA ILE A 130 -3.15 -1.53 -11.97
C ILE A 130 -2.42 -0.85 -13.12
N ASP A 131 -3.00 -0.92 -14.31
CA ASP A 131 -2.59 -0.23 -15.53
C ASP A 131 -3.85 0.25 -16.27
N LYS A 132 -4.22 1.52 -16.03
CA LYS A 132 -5.40 2.20 -16.61
C LYS A 132 -5.26 2.43 -18.13
N THR A 133 -4.06 2.26 -18.69
CA THR A 133 -3.80 2.42 -20.13
C THR A 133 -4.10 1.16 -20.94
N THR A 134 -4.35 0.04 -20.26
CA THR A 134 -4.65 -1.25 -20.88
C THR A 134 -5.99 -1.78 -20.38
N ARG A 135 -6.64 -2.65 -21.16
CA ARG A 135 -7.84 -3.33 -20.65
C ARG A 135 -7.43 -4.25 -19.49
N PRO A 136 -8.15 -4.22 -18.35
CA PRO A 136 -7.96 -5.19 -17.27
C PRO A 136 -7.98 -6.62 -17.80
N GLN A 137 -6.93 -7.39 -17.49
CA GLN A 137 -6.83 -8.79 -17.95
C GLN A 137 -7.30 -9.78 -16.87
N HIS A 138 -7.48 -9.33 -15.62
CA HIS A 138 -7.88 -10.14 -14.46
C HIS A 138 -7.10 -11.46 -14.33
N VAL A 139 -5.78 -11.39 -14.53
CA VAL A 139 -4.93 -12.58 -14.41
C VAL A 139 -4.52 -12.75 -12.95
N ASN A 140 -4.85 -13.91 -12.39
CA ASN A 140 -4.51 -14.28 -11.02
C ASN A 140 -3.43 -15.37 -11.04
N ALA A 141 -2.33 -15.12 -10.35
CA ALA A 141 -1.27 -16.10 -10.12
C ALA A 141 -1.19 -16.43 -8.63
N GLU A 142 -1.20 -17.72 -8.29
CA GLU A 142 -1.01 -18.19 -6.92
C GLU A 142 0.34 -18.91 -6.84
N LEU A 143 1.26 -18.39 -6.03
CA LEU A 143 2.61 -18.92 -5.86
C LEU A 143 2.79 -19.37 -4.42
N PHE A 144 2.39 -20.61 -4.14
CA PHE A 144 2.64 -21.25 -2.86
C PHE A 144 3.98 -21.98 -2.92
N TYR A 145 4.99 -21.44 -2.24
CA TYR A 145 6.13 -22.27 -1.83
C TYR A 145 5.63 -23.19 -0.72
N ALA A 146 5.53 -24.48 -1.04
CA ALA A 146 5.29 -25.51 -0.04
C ALA A 146 6.40 -25.44 1.01
N TYR A 147 6.04 -25.04 2.23
CA TYR A 147 6.83 -25.30 3.43
C TYR A 147 6.25 -26.52 4.13
#